data_AF-A0A2G2VQ68-F1
#
_entry.id   AF-A0A2G2VQ68-F1
#
_cell.length_a   1.000
_cell.length_b   1.000
_cell.length_c   1.000
_cell.angle_alpha   90.00
_cell.angle_beta   90.00
_cell.angle_gamma   90.00
#
_symmetry.space_group_name_H-M   'P 1'
#
loop_
_entity.id
_entity.type
_entity.pdbx_description
1 polymer ?
#
loop_
_entity_poly.entity_id
_entity_poly.type
_entity_poly.pdbx_seq_one_letter_code
_entity_poly.pdbx_strand_id
1 'polypeptide(L)'
;MIEKERLIDRLLSSDSNGENLIVVPIVGMGGVGKTTLAKIVYNDKKVKLKESLKGKRFLVVLDDLWNDDCNEWDDLRNLFVEGAMGSKIIVTTRKENVARMMDSGAINVGTLSSEASWALFKRHSLKNRDPEEHPEL
;
A
#
# COMPACT_ATOMS: atom_id res chain seq x y z
N MET A 1 6.42 -0.51 -25.65
CA MET A 1 5.59 -0.15 -24.48
C MET A 1 4.27 -0.94 -24.49
N ILE A 2 4.24 -2.11 -25.12
CA ILE A 2 3.10 -3.04 -24.98
C ILE A 2 3.65 -4.37 -24.46
N GLU A 3 4.85 -4.73 -24.91
CA GLU A 3 5.61 -5.90 -24.46
C GLU A 3 6.03 -5.79 -22.99
N LYS A 4 6.32 -4.58 -22.50
CA LYS A 4 6.71 -4.35 -21.10
C LYS A 4 5.52 -4.64 -20.18
N GLU A 5 4.38 -4.04 -20.49
CA GLU A 5 3.13 -4.15 -19.74
C GLU A 5 2.67 -5.61 -19.72
N ARG A 6 2.62 -6.26 -20.89
CA ARG A 6 2.33 -7.71 -20.98
C ARG A 6 3.26 -8.57 -20.14
N LEU A 7 4.53 -8.21 -20.04
CA LEU A 7 5.49 -8.97 -19.24
C LEU A 7 5.29 -8.73 -17.75
N ILE A 8 4.98 -7.49 -17.34
CA ILE A 8 4.63 -7.15 -15.96
C ILE A 8 3.37 -7.91 -15.54
N ASP A 9 2.32 -7.89 -16.35
CA ASP A 9 1.05 -8.55 -16.02
C ASP A 9 1.26 -10.05 -15.79
N ARG A 10 2.06 -10.71 -16.64
CA ARG A 10 2.42 -12.13 -16.48
C ARG A 10 3.29 -12.44 -15.27
N LEU A 11 4.12 -11.49 -14.82
CA LEU A 11 4.95 -11.66 -13.62
C LEU A 11 4.16 -11.38 -12.34
N LEU A 12 3.16 -10.52 -12.42
CA LEU A 12 2.32 -10.13 -11.29
C LEU A 12 1.07 -11.00 -11.14
N SER A 13 0.68 -11.77 -12.17
CA SER A 13 -0.45 -12.70 -12.09
C SER A 13 -0.24 -13.75 -11.00
N SER A 14 -1.24 -13.92 -10.15
CA SER A 14 -1.25 -14.92 -9.08
C SER A 14 -1.80 -16.23 -9.63
N ASP A 15 -1.03 -17.32 -9.62
CA ASP A 15 -1.56 -18.65 -9.96
C ASP A 15 -2.34 -19.22 -8.77
N SER A 16 -3.66 -19.38 -8.95
CA SER A 16 -4.56 -20.00 -7.97
C SER A 16 -4.26 -21.47 -7.68
N ASN A 17 -3.33 -22.08 -8.42
CA ASN A 17 -3.04 -23.51 -8.38
C ASN A 17 -1.81 -23.90 -7.53
N GLY A 18 -1.17 -22.96 -6.85
CA GLY A 18 -0.09 -23.28 -5.91
C GLY A 18 1.25 -23.71 -6.54
N GLU A 19 1.42 -23.55 -7.86
CA GLU A 19 2.76 -23.61 -8.46
C GLU A 19 3.50 -22.31 -8.17
N ASN A 20 4.63 -22.41 -7.47
CA ASN A 20 5.36 -21.26 -6.92
C ASN A 20 6.37 -20.64 -7.92
N LEU A 21 6.36 -21.08 -9.19
CA LEU A 21 7.35 -20.70 -10.20
C LEU A 21 6.69 -20.30 -11.53
N ILE A 22 6.75 -19.02 -11.85
CA ILE A 22 6.29 -18.47 -13.14
C ILE A 22 7.46 -18.40 -14.12
N VAL A 23 7.32 -19.00 -15.31
CA VAL A 23 8.31 -18.91 -16.40
C VAL A 23 7.73 -18.11 -17.57
N VAL A 24 8.40 -17.00 -17.93
CA VAL A 24 7.98 -16.15 -19.05
C VAL A 24 9.06 -16.07 -20.14
N PRO A 25 8.92 -16.78 -21.27
CA PRO A 25 9.91 -16.75 -22.36
C PRO A 25 9.83 -15.44 -23.17
N ILE A 26 10.98 -14.91 -23.59
CA ILE A 26 11.09 -13.76 -24.51
C ILE A 26 11.84 -14.20 -25.77
N VAL A 27 11.18 -14.14 -26.94
CA VAL A 27 11.72 -14.61 -28.23
C VAL A 27 11.80 -13.46 -29.23
N GLY A 28 12.83 -13.46 -30.08
CA GLY A 28 13.03 -12.44 -31.13
C GLY A 28 14.45 -12.47 -31.71
N MET A 29 14.65 -11.79 -32.84
CA MET A 29 15.95 -11.71 -33.54
C MET A 29 17.08 -11.13 -32.66
N GLY A 30 18.34 -11.34 -33.05
CA GLY A 30 19.50 -10.74 -32.38
C GLY A 30 19.42 -9.20 -32.38
N GLY A 31 19.89 -8.55 -31.32
CA GLY A 31 19.98 -7.08 -31.26
C GLY A 31 18.68 -6.31 -30.96
N VAL A 32 17.50 -6.95 -31.00
CA VAL A 32 16.20 -6.25 -30.84
C VAL A 32 15.87 -5.75 -29.42
N GLY A 33 16.78 -5.92 -28.45
CA GLY A 33 16.59 -5.39 -27.10
C GLY A 33 15.86 -6.30 -26.10
N LYS A 34 15.79 -7.62 -26.33
CA LYS A 34 15.17 -8.59 -25.39
C LYS A 34 15.72 -8.47 -23.95
N THR A 35 17.04 -8.42 -23.81
CA THR A 35 17.72 -8.27 -22.51
C THR A 35 17.43 -6.89 -21.90
N THR A 36 17.28 -5.85 -22.71
CA THR A 36 16.89 -4.52 -22.26
C THR A 36 15.48 -4.53 -21.70
N LEU A 37 14.53 -5.17 -22.39
CA LEU A 37 13.16 -5.34 -21.91
C LEU A 37 13.12 -6.10 -20.57
N ALA A 38 13.86 -7.21 -20.46
CA ALA A 38 13.95 -7.98 -19.21
C ALA A 38 14.51 -7.12 -18.05
N LYS A 39 15.55 -6.32 -18.30
CA LYS A 39 16.11 -5.40 -17.28
C LYS A 39 15.12 -4.31 -16.88
N ILE A 40 14.37 -3.75 -17.83
CA ILE A 40 13.36 -2.72 -17.55
C ILE A 40 12.27 -3.30 -16.64
N VAL A 41 11.77 -4.49 -16.96
CA VAL A 41 10.69 -5.13 -16.19
C VAL A 41 11.17 -5.61 -14.82
N TYR A 42 12.39 -6.16 -14.73
CA TYR A 42 12.99 -6.53 -13.44
C TYR A 42 13.14 -5.33 -12.49
N ASN A 43 13.40 -4.14 -13.03
CA ASN A 43 13.51 -2.91 -12.27
C ASN A 43 12.19 -2.15 -12.11
N ASP A 44 11.07 -2.71 -12.59
CA ASP A 44 9.76 -2.12 -12.39
C ASP A 44 9.41 -2.15 -10.90
N LYS A 45 8.85 -1.04 -10.40
CA LYS A 45 8.56 -0.86 -8.97
C LYS A 45 7.55 -1.88 -8.46
N LYS A 46 6.54 -2.24 -9.27
CA LYS A 46 5.52 -3.22 -8.86
C LYS A 46 6.14 -4.61 -8.69
N VAL A 47 6.98 -5.01 -9.64
CA VAL A 47 7.73 -6.28 -9.61
C VAL A 47 8.67 -6.30 -8.39
N LYS A 48 9.47 -5.25 -8.21
CA LYS A 48 10.38 -5.13 -7.06
C LYS A 48 9.65 -5.18 -5.72
N LEU A 49 8.49 -4.52 -5.61
CA LEU A 49 7.70 -4.52 -4.39
C LEU A 49 7.17 -5.91 -4.08
N LYS A 50 6.52 -6.58 -5.05
CA LYS A 50 5.95 -7.93 -4.86
C LYS A 50 7.02 -8.93 -4.43
N GLU A 51 8.16 -8.94 -5.13
CA GLU A 51 9.32 -9.77 -4.76
C GLU A 51 9.88 -9.42 -3.37
N SER A 52 9.91 -8.15 -3.00
CA SER A 52 10.42 -7.73 -1.69
C SER A 52 9.55 -8.21 -0.52
N LEU A 53 8.26 -8.42 -0.76
CA LEU A 53 7.24 -8.82 0.23
C LEU A 53 6.97 -10.32 0.25
N LYS A 54 7.25 -11.02 -0.85
CA LYS A 54 7.02 -12.46 -1.01
C LYS A 54 7.59 -13.26 0.16
N GLY A 55 6.73 -14.05 0.80
CA GLY A 55 7.09 -14.92 1.92
C GLY A 55 7.48 -14.18 3.22
N LYS A 56 7.36 -12.86 3.28
CA LYS A 56 7.67 -12.06 4.48
C LYS A 56 6.39 -11.65 5.20
N ARG A 57 6.46 -11.54 6.53
CA ARG A 57 5.41 -10.91 7.33
C ARG A 57 5.64 -9.41 7.36
N PHE A 58 4.63 -8.62 7.03
CA PHE A 58 4.74 -7.16 7.01
C PHE A 58 3.53 -6.44 7.60
N LEU A 59 3.73 -5.17 7.94
CA LEU A 59 2.68 -4.18 8.18
C LEU A 59 2.90 -3.03 7.19
N VAL A 60 1.91 -2.74 6.36
CA VAL A 60 1.94 -1.62 5.40
C VAL A 60 0.88 -0.60 5.81
N VAL A 61 1.22 0.69 5.76
CA VAL A 61 0.28 1.79 5.98
C VAL A 61 0.14 2.57 4.68
N LEU A 62 -1.08 2.66 4.18
CA LEU A 62 -1.43 3.44 3.00
C LEU A 62 -2.20 4.68 3.48
N ASP A 63 -1.51 5.81 3.49
CA ASP A 63 -2.02 7.05 4.05
C ASP A 63 -2.77 7.89 2.99
N ASP A 64 -3.91 8.48 3.39
CA ASP A 64 -4.78 9.36 2.59
C ASP A 64 -5.22 8.77 1.23
N LEU A 65 -5.75 7.53 1.24
CA LEU A 65 -6.33 6.94 0.03
C LEU A 65 -7.68 7.57 -0.32
N TRP A 66 -7.74 8.13 -1.52
CA TRP A 66 -8.91 8.79 -2.10
C TRP A 66 -9.59 8.05 -3.25
N ASN A 67 -8.93 7.06 -3.87
CA ASN A 67 -9.49 6.34 -5.01
C ASN A 67 -10.49 5.27 -4.56
N ASP A 68 -11.70 5.33 -5.09
CA ASP A 68 -12.81 4.39 -4.85
C ASP A 68 -13.07 3.45 -6.04
N ASP A 69 -12.13 3.32 -6.97
CA ASP A 69 -12.14 2.25 -7.98
C ASP A 69 -11.73 0.90 -7.36
N CYS A 70 -12.66 -0.06 -7.38
CA CYS A 70 -12.44 -1.39 -6.83
C CYS A 70 -11.43 -2.23 -7.61
N ASN A 71 -11.32 -2.05 -8.92
CA ASN A 71 -10.36 -2.79 -9.74
C ASN A 71 -8.93 -2.31 -9.43
N GLU A 72 -8.73 -1.01 -9.28
CA GLU A 72 -7.43 -0.47 -8.88
C GLU A 72 -7.04 -0.92 -7.46
N TRP A 73 -8.01 -1.03 -6.56
CA TRP A 73 -7.78 -1.59 -5.23
C TRP A 73 -7.39 -3.07 -5.30
N ASP A 74 -8.08 -3.87 -6.10
CA ASP A 74 -7.75 -5.28 -6.28
C ASP A 74 -6.36 -5.44 -6.90
N ASP A 75 -5.99 -4.64 -7.89
CA ASP A 75 -4.65 -4.60 -8.47
C ASP A 75 -3.57 -4.28 -7.44
N LEU A 76 -3.82 -3.30 -6.57
CA LEU A 76 -2.92 -2.95 -5.48
C LEU A 76 -2.83 -4.07 -4.45
N ARG A 77 -3.97 -4.63 -4.02
CA ARG A 77 -4.06 -5.72 -3.06
C ARG A 77 -3.33 -6.96 -3.55
N ASN A 78 -3.40 -7.26 -4.84
CA ASN A 78 -2.71 -8.37 -5.50
C ASN A 78 -1.18 -8.32 -5.37
N LEU A 79 -0.59 -7.15 -5.10
CA LEU A 79 0.85 -7.05 -4.82
C LEU A 79 1.23 -7.61 -3.43
N PHE A 80 0.25 -7.77 -2.53
CA PHE A 80 0.46 -8.16 -1.14
C PHE A 80 0.07 -9.63 -0.83
N VAL A 81 -0.64 -10.31 -1.74
CA VAL A 81 -1.22 -11.65 -1.50
C VAL A 81 -0.18 -12.75 -1.24
N GLU A 82 1.06 -12.58 -1.71
CA GLU A 82 2.16 -13.52 -1.48
C GLU A 82 2.91 -13.27 -0.15
N GLY A 83 2.40 -12.37 0.70
CA GLY A 83 2.91 -12.16 2.04
C GLY A 83 2.73 -13.38 2.96
N ALA A 84 3.60 -13.51 3.96
CA ALA A 84 3.45 -14.55 4.98
C ALA A 84 2.23 -14.29 5.87
N MET A 85 1.70 -15.37 6.48
CA MET A 85 0.60 -15.29 7.44
C MET A 85 0.86 -14.27 8.54
N GLY A 86 -0.18 -13.48 8.84
CA GLY A 86 -0.14 -12.39 9.82
C GLY A 86 0.27 -11.04 9.24
N SER A 87 0.48 -10.94 7.92
CA SER A 87 0.66 -9.64 7.26
C SER A 87 -0.60 -8.79 7.34
N LYS A 88 -0.43 -7.47 7.49
CA LYS A 88 -1.53 -6.52 7.70
C LYS A 88 -1.33 -5.27 6.84
N ILE A 89 -2.44 -4.68 6.40
CA ILE A 89 -2.47 -3.39 5.73
C ILE A 89 -3.39 -2.48 6.54
N ILE A 90 -2.93 -1.27 6.83
CA ILE A 90 -3.74 -0.18 7.38
C ILE A 90 -3.97 0.81 6.26
N VAL A 91 -5.22 1.21 6.05
CA VAL A 91 -5.58 2.28 5.15
C VAL A 91 -6.13 3.44 5.99
N THR A 92 -5.64 4.65 5.74
CA THR A 92 -6.28 5.86 6.23
C THR A 92 -6.98 6.56 5.06
N THR A 93 -8.18 7.06 5.28
CA THR A 93 -8.96 7.75 4.26
C THR A 93 -9.95 8.70 4.92
N ARG A 94 -10.31 9.76 4.19
CA ARG A 94 -11.42 10.66 4.54
C ARG A 94 -12.72 10.27 3.83
N LYS A 95 -12.69 9.29 2.91
CA LYS A 95 -13.84 8.88 2.11
C LYS A 95 -14.43 7.56 2.62
N GLU A 96 -15.67 7.65 3.10
CA GLU A 96 -16.45 6.50 3.55
C GLU A 96 -16.57 5.39 2.48
N ASN A 97 -16.72 5.77 1.19
CA ASN A 97 -16.78 4.79 0.09
C ASN A 97 -15.50 3.98 -0.04
N VAL A 98 -14.34 4.62 0.10
CA VAL A 98 -13.04 3.95 0.08
C VAL A 98 -12.96 3.00 1.28
N ALA A 99 -13.36 3.45 2.47
CA ALA A 99 -13.35 2.61 3.67
C ALA A 99 -14.26 1.38 3.55
N ARG A 100 -15.43 1.51 2.92
CA ARG A 100 -16.35 0.40 2.64
C ARG A 100 -15.80 -0.60 1.64
N MET A 101 -15.12 -0.11 0.60
CA MET A 101 -14.46 -0.96 -0.40
C MET A 101 -13.38 -1.87 0.20
N MET A 102 -12.77 -1.49 1.33
CA MET A 102 -11.74 -2.29 2.00
C MET A 102 -12.31 -3.53 2.74
N ASP A 103 -13.64 -3.66 2.86
CA ASP A 103 -14.36 -4.81 3.44
C ASP A 103 -13.82 -5.30 4.80
N SER A 104 -13.35 -4.37 5.64
CA SER A 104 -12.63 -4.71 6.88
C SER A 104 -13.25 -4.13 8.16
N GLY A 105 -14.42 -3.48 8.07
CA GLY A 105 -15.02 -2.77 9.20
C GLY A 105 -14.20 -1.52 9.58
N ALA A 106 -14.55 -0.38 9.02
CA ALA A 106 -13.79 0.86 9.21
C ALA A 106 -13.85 1.36 10.66
N ILE A 107 -12.70 1.82 11.17
CA ILE A 107 -12.64 2.53 12.45
C ILE A 107 -12.81 4.02 12.16
N ASN A 108 -13.97 4.56 12.54
CA ASN A 108 -14.25 5.97 12.41
C ASN A 108 -13.55 6.76 13.52
N VAL A 109 -12.55 7.55 13.14
CA VAL A 109 -11.90 8.49 14.05
C VAL A 109 -12.72 9.78 14.06
N GLY A 110 -13.50 9.97 15.10
CA GLY A 110 -14.29 11.19 15.31
C GLY A 110 -13.45 12.39 15.74
N THR A 111 -14.10 13.54 15.86
CA THR A 111 -13.50 14.72 16.47
C THR A 111 -13.26 14.49 17.96
N LEU A 112 -12.17 15.05 18.49
CA LEU A 112 -11.96 15.11 19.93
C LEU A 112 -13.07 15.93 20.60
N SER A 113 -13.40 15.62 21.87
CA SER A 113 -14.26 16.49 22.67
C SER A 113 -13.59 17.85 22.90
N SER A 114 -14.35 18.87 23.28
CA SER A 114 -13.78 20.19 23.61
C SER A 114 -12.75 20.11 24.72
N GLU A 115 -12.98 19.28 25.74
CA GLU A 115 -12.06 19.08 26.87
C GLU A 115 -10.78 18.38 26.42
N ALA A 116 -10.90 17.33 25.61
CA ALA A 116 -9.75 16.61 25.07
C ALA A 116 -8.94 17.47 24.09
N SER A 117 -9.64 18.25 23.25
CA SER A 117 -9.03 19.22 22.33
C SER A 117 -8.27 20.31 23.09
N TRP A 118 -8.86 20.86 24.15
CA TRP A 118 -8.24 21.87 24.99
C TRP A 118 -7.03 21.32 25.75
N ALA A 119 -7.14 20.11 26.30
CA ALA A 119 -6.01 19.43 26.95
C ALA A 119 -4.85 19.20 25.96
N LEU A 120 -5.15 18.76 24.73
CA LEU A 120 -4.15 18.57 23.69
C LEU A 120 -3.49 19.89 23.28
N PHE A 121 -4.28 20.95 23.12
CA PHE A 121 -3.79 22.29 22.81
C PHE A 121 -2.84 22.79 23.90
N LYS A 122 -3.27 22.79 25.17
CA LYS A 122 -2.44 23.19 26.31
C LYS A 122 -1.13 22.41 26.36
N ARG A 123 -1.18 21.09 26.16
CA ARG A 123 0.03 20.25 26.13
C ARG A 123 1.00 20.67 25.02
N HIS A 124 0.49 21.01 23.83
CA HIS A 124 1.33 21.38 22.68
C HIS A 124 1.87 22.82 22.77
N SER A 125 1.05 23.77 23.24
CA SER A 125 1.43 25.18 23.35
C SER A 125 2.35 25.47 24.54
N LEU A 126 2.25 24.72 25.63
CA LEU A 126 2.98 24.98 26.87
C LEU A 126 4.36 24.31 26.98
N LYS A 127 4.80 23.46 26.03
CA LYS A 127 6.10 22.75 26.07
C LYS A 127 6.43 22.13 27.46
N ASN A 128 5.45 21.51 28.13
CA ASN A 128 5.57 20.97 29.50
C ASN A 128 5.84 22.00 30.63
N ARG A 129 5.50 23.28 30.45
CA ARG A 129 5.42 24.26 31.55
C ARG A 129 4.10 24.13 32.30
N ASP A 130 4.12 24.42 33.59
CA ASP A 130 2.98 24.22 34.48
C ASP A 130 1.81 25.12 34.07
N PRO A 131 0.60 24.58 33.81
CA PRO A 131 -0.57 25.39 33.50
C PRO A 131 -0.96 26.38 34.61
N GLU A 132 -0.48 26.21 35.84
CA GLU A 132 -0.73 27.17 36.93
C GLU A 132 0.11 28.47 36.82
N GLU A 133 1.11 28.52 35.94
CA GLU A 133 1.94 29.74 35.74
C GLU A 133 1.22 30.83 34.91
N HIS A 134 0.11 30.51 34.25
CA HIS A 134 -0.63 31.46 33.39
C HIS A 134 -2.16 31.31 33.53
N PRO A 135 -2.77 31.91 34.58
CA PRO A 135 -4.20 31.82 34.84
C PRO A 135 -5.11 32.60 33.86
N GLU A 136 -4.53 33.27 32.86
CA GLU A 136 -5.27 34.14 31.93
C GLU A 136 -5.44 33.56 30.50
N LEU A 137 -5.25 32.25 30.32
CA LEU A 137 -5.60 31.49 29.10
C LEU A 137 -6.84 30.61 29.30
#